data_AF-A0A967SQG6-F1
#
_entry.id   AF-A0A967SQG6-F1
#
_cell.length_a   1.000
_cell.length_b   1.000
_cell.length_c   1.000
_cell.angle_alpha   90.00
_cell.angle_beta   90.00
_cell.angle_gamma   90.00
#
_symmetry.space_group_name_H-M   'P 1'
#
loop_
_entity.id
_entity.type
_entity.pdbx_description
1 polymer ?
#
loop_
_entity_poly.entity_id
_entity_poly.type
_entity_poly.pdbx_seq_one_letter_code
_entity_poly.pdbx_strand_id
1 'polypeptide(L)'
;MVAQVAAALLVVTSAALLVRSFQALTDVPLAVDPEGVFTFEVHLPTARYPSGDAREAFHRALHERIRSLPGVEAAGAISWLPVNGRYHTWGFRRADAEGSQQDDREWHSSDVRVIGGDYFEAMGIELVRGRRPAEIDLEGEPVVWVNPALAEGVFPDID
;
A
#
# COMPACT_ATOMS: atom_id res chain seq x y z
N MET A 1 38.65 19.57 34.26
CA MET A 1 37.43 20.34 33.88
C MET A 1 37.14 20.29 32.38
N VAL A 2 38.11 20.55 31.48
CA VAL A 2 37.89 20.51 30.01
C VAL A 2 37.27 19.20 29.51
N ALA A 3 37.73 18.03 29.99
CA ALA A 3 37.19 16.74 29.57
C ALA A 3 35.72 16.51 29.98
N GLN A 4 35.31 17.00 31.15
CA GLN A 4 33.91 16.92 31.60
C GLN A 4 33.00 17.80 30.74
N VAL A 5 33.45 19.01 30.43
CA VAL A 5 32.69 19.94 29.56
C VAL A 5 32.57 19.35 28.15
N ALA A 6 33.65 18.79 27.60
CA ALA A 6 33.62 18.11 26.30
C ALA A 6 32.66 16.91 26.28
N ALA A 7 32.69 16.07 27.32
CA ALA A 7 31.78 14.93 27.45
C ALA A 7 30.30 15.37 27.57
N ALA A 8 30.02 16.43 28.34
CA ALA A 8 28.68 16.98 28.47
C ALA A 8 28.16 17.51 27.12
N LEU A 9 28.98 18.26 26.38
CA LEU A 9 28.62 18.77 25.05
C LEU A 9 28.36 17.65 24.04
N LEU A 10 29.18 16.58 24.07
CA LEU A 10 28.99 15.41 23.20
C LEU A 10 27.64 14.72 23.48
N VAL A 11 27.27 14.55 24.76
CA VAL A 11 25.99 13.94 25.14
C VAL A 11 24.82 14.81 24.72
N VAL A 12 24.88 16.11 24.97
CA VAL A 12 23.81 17.05 24.61
C VAL A 12 23.61 17.12 23.09
N THR A 13 24.70 17.20 22.32
CA THR A 13 24.63 17.22 20.85
C THR A 13 24.09 15.90 20.29
N SER A 14 24.54 14.76 20.82
CA SER A 14 24.02 13.45 20.39
C SER A 14 22.54 13.29 20.70
N ALA A 15 22.10 13.69 21.90
CA ALA A 15 20.69 13.65 22.28
C ALA A 15 19.82 14.57 21.40
N ALA A 16 20.29 15.79 21.11
CA ALA A 16 19.59 16.72 20.23
C ALA A 16 19.46 16.18 18.80
N LEU A 17 20.52 15.54 18.27
CA LEU A 17 20.48 14.90 16.96
C LEU A 17 19.51 13.71 16.92
N LEU A 18 19.45 12.91 17.98
CA LEU A 18 18.49 11.80 18.09
C LEU A 18 17.06 12.31 18.10
N VAL A 19 16.76 13.35 18.88
CA VAL A 19 15.42 13.97 18.90
C VAL A 19 15.05 14.52 17.53
N ARG A 20 15.98 15.25 16.88
CA ARG A 20 15.76 15.78 15.52
C ARG A 20 15.53 14.65 14.50
N SER A 21 16.31 13.58 14.58
CA SER A 21 16.14 12.41 13.70
C SER A 21 14.81 11.72 13.93
N PHE A 22 14.39 11.59 15.18
CA PHE A 22 13.11 10.98 15.52
C PHE A 22 11.94 11.83 15.01
N GLN A 23 11.99 13.15 15.21
CA GLN A 23 11.00 14.09 14.67
C GLN A 23 10.88 13.95 13.16
N ALA A 24 12.02 13.91 12.44
CA ALA A 24 12.03 13.72 10.99
C ALA A 24 11.44 12.36 10.54
N LEU A 25 11.55 11.31 11.37
CA LEU A 25 10.96 9.99 11.07
C LEU A 25 9.46 9.94 11.33
N THR A 26 8.96 10.69 12.32
CA THR A 26 7.51 10.83 12.58
C THR A 26 6.81 11.81 11.63
N ASP A 27 7.54 12.75 11.05
CA ASP A 27 7.02 13.76 10.13
C ASP A 27 7.18 13.33 8.65
N VAL A 28 7.41 12.03 8.41
CA VAL A 28 7.37 11.48 7.06
C VAL A 28 5.92 11.58 6.59
N PRO A 29 5.63 12.36 5.53
CA PRO A 29 4.28 12.46 5.02
C PRO A 29 3.81 11.05 4.65
N LEU A 30 2.73 10.62 5.28
CA LEU A 30 2.01 9.44 4.85
C LEU A 30 1.61 9.70 3.40
N ALA A 31 1.84 8.72 2.52
CA ALA A 31 1.40 8.82 1.12
C ALA A 31 -0.14 8.79 0.98
N VAL A 32 -0.87 8.84 2.09
CA VAL A 32 -2.32 8.77 2.21
C VAL A 32 -2.75 9.77 3.27
N ASP A 33 -3.88 10.43 3.07
CA ASP A 33 -4.48 11.34 4.04
C ASP A 33 -5.24 10.51 5.10
N PRO A 34 -4.80 10.47 6.37
CA PRO A 34 -5.50 9.74 7.40
C PRO A 34 -6.69 10.51 7.99
N GLU A 35 -6.84 11.82 7.70
CA GLU A 35 -7.93 12.60 8.26
C GLU A 35 -9.28 12.13 7.69
N GLY A 36 -10.23 11.85 8.58
CA GLY A 36 -11.56 11.36 8.18
C GLY A 36 -11.61 9.87 7.77
N VAL A 37 -10.49 9.14 7.82
CA VAL A 37 -10.45 7.72 7.44
C VAL A 37 -10.66 6.82 8.66
N PHE A 38 -11.71 5.98 8.63
CA PHE A 38 -11.93 4.92 9.60
C PHE A 38 -11.58 3.55 9.02
N THR A 39 -10.67 2.82 9.68
CA THR A 39 -10.23 1.49 9.26
C THR A 39 -10.62 0.41 10.25
N PHE A 40 -10.94 -0.78 9.77
CA PHE A 40 -11.20 -1.96 10.57
C PHE A 40 -10.81 -3.23 9.81
N GLU A 41 -10.58 -4.32 10.53
CA GLU A 41 -10.27 -5.61 9.92
C GLU A 41 -11.49 -6.53 9.92
N VAL A 42 -11.60 -7.34 8.86
CA VAL A 42 -12.64 -8.36 8.75
C VAL A 42 -11.99 -9.72 8.52
N HIS A 43 -12.25 -10.64 9.45
CA HIS A 43 -11.78 -12.02 9.38
C HIS A 43 -12.95 -12.94 9.04
N LEU A 44 -12.88 -13.60 7.87
CA LEU A 44 -13.91 -14.54 7.43
C LEU A 44 -13.54 -15.97 7.81
N PRO A 45 -14.32 -16.64 8.70
CA PRO A 45 -14.02 -18.01 9.09
C PRO A 45 -14.17 -18.97 7.89
N THR A 46 -13.13 -19.74 7.60
CA THR A 46 -13.10 -20.72 6.49
C THR A 46 -14.25 -21.72 6.55
N ALA A 47 -14.70 -22.11 7.75
CA ALA A 47 -15.82 -23.03 7.94
C ALA A 47 -17.16 -22.49 7.40
N ARG A 48 -17.35 -21.17 7.39
CA ARG A 48 -18.57 -20.50 6.91
C ARG A 48 -18.43 -19.97 5.49
N TYR A 49 -17.22 -19.60 5.10
CA TYR A 49 -16.90 -19.06 3.77
C TYR A 49 -15.78 -19.88 3.11
N PRO A 50 -16.09 -21.11 2.67
CA PRO A 50 -15.08 -22.05 2.17
C PRO A 50 -14.57 -21.71 0.77
N SER A 51 -15.40 -21.10 -0.09
CA SER A 51 -15.05 -20.77 -1.49
C SER A 51 -14.67 -19.30 -1.67
N GLY A 52 -13.95 -19.00 -2.76
CA GLY A 52 -13.65 -17.65 -3.20
C GLY A 52 -14.93 -16.84 -3.44
N ASP A 53 -15.86 -17.37 -4.22
CA ASP A 53 -17.13 -16.74 -4.56
C ASP A 53 -17.95 -16.34 -3.31
N ALA A 54 -17.95 -17.19 -2.27
CA ALA A 54 -18.66 -16.88 -1.03
C ALA A 54 -18.02 -15.70 -0.26
N ARG A 55 -16.69 -15.59 -0.31
CA ARG A 55 -15.95 -14.47 0.30
C ARG A 55 -16.15 -13.19 -0.50
N GLU A 56 -16.09 -13.30 -1.82
CA GLU A 56 -16.32 -12.17 -2.72
C GLU A 56 -17.73 -11.61 -2.55
N ALA A 57 -18.75 -12.47 -2.57
CA ALA A 57 -20.14 -12.07 -2.34
C ALA A 57 -20.33 -11.38 -0.98
N PHE A 58 -19.65 -11.85 0.06
CA PHE A 58 -19.64 -11.18 1.37
C PHE A 58 -19.03 -9.78 1.29
N HIS A 59 -17.85 -9.64 0.67
CA HIS A 59 -17.17 -8.35 0.57
C HIS A 59 -17.97 -7.34 -0.27
N ARG A 60 -18.61 -7.80 -1.35
CA ARG A 60 -19.51 -6.98 -2.18
C ARG A 60 -20.69 -6.44 -1.37
N ALA A 61 -21.40 -7.32 -0.66
CA ALA A 61 -22.53 -6.92 0.18
C ALA A 61 -22.10 -6.01 1.36
N LEU A 62 -20.94 -6.25 1.95
CA LEU A 62 -20.38 -5.40 3.00
C LEU A 62 -20.07 -4.00 2.48
N HIS A 63 -19.42 -3.91 1.32
CA HIS A 63 -19.08 -2.65 0.66
C HIS A 63 -20.33 -1.81 0.36
N GLU A 64 -21.34 -2.40 -0.29
CA GLU A 64 -22.61 -1.73 -0.58
C GLU A 64 -23.28 -1.18 0.69
N ARG A 65 -23.28 -1.98 1.77
CA ARG A 65 -23.90 -1.59 3.03
C ARG A 65 -23.16 -0.45 3.71
N ILE A 66 -21.83 -0.44 3.70
CA ILE A 66 -21.02 0.66 4.26
C ILE A 66 -21.23 1.93 3.45
N ARG A 67 -21.18 1.84 2.11
CA ARG A 67 -21.38 2.98 1.22
C ARG A 67 -22.76 3.62 1.37
N SER A 68 -23.77 2.85 1.79
CA SER A 68 -25.12 3.36 2.05
C SER A 68 -25.30 4.09 3.38
N LEU A 69 -24.28 4.10 4.26
CA LEU A 69 -24.39 4.74 5.56
C LEU A 69 -24.31 6.27 5.43
N PRO A 70 -25.13 7.04 6.17
CA PRO A 70 -25.03 8.50 6.19
C PRO A 70 -23.64 8.97 6.65
N GLY A 71 -23.05 9.89 5.90
CA GLY A 71 -21.74 10.46 6.20
C GLY A 71 -20.54 9.68 5.64
N VAL A 72 -20.76 8.57 4.94
CA VAL A 72 -19.70 7.87 4.20
C VAL A 72 -19.57 8.50 2.81
N GLU A 73 -18.39 9.04 2.50
CA GLU A 73 -18.09 9.61 1.19
C GLU A 73 -17.59 8.56 0.19
N ALA A 74 -16.73 7.66 0.64
CA ALA A 74 -16.19 6.54 -0.12
C ALA A 74 -15.93 5.32 0.79
N ALA A 75 -16.00 4.11 0.24
CA ALA A 75 -15.72 2.89 0.97
C ALA A 75 -14.76 2.01 0.19
N GLY A 76 -13.64 1.62 0.79
CA GLY A 76 -12.63 0.79 0.15
C GLY A 76 -12.22 -0.40 1.00
N ALA A 77 -11.65 -1.41 0.35
CA ALA A 77 -11.04 -2.56 1.01
C ALA A 77 -9.59 -2.72 0.54
N ILE A 78 -8.72 -3.21 1.42
CA ILE A 78 -7.36 -3.60 1.08
C ILE A 78 -6.92 -4.81 1.92
N SER A 79 -6.10 -5.68 1.33
CA SER A 79 -5.57 -6.86 2.01
C SER A 79 -4.61 -6.55 3.17
N TRP A 80 -3.92 -5.40 3.11
CA TRP A 80 -3.02 -4.92 4.16
C TRP A 80 -2.88 -3.41 4.05
N LEU A 81 -2.97 -2.68 5.17
CA LEU A 81 -2.82 -1.22 5.16
C LEU A 81 -1.37 -0.82 4.84
N PRO A 82 -1.14 0.23 4.03
CA PRO A 82 0.22 0.70 3.72
C PRO A 82 1.05 1.04 4.97
N VAL A 83 0.40 1.64 5.97
CA VAL A 83 1.04 2.04 7.25
C VAL A 83 1.56 0.88 8.07
N ASN A 84 1.05 -0.34 7.84
CA ASN A 84 1.51 -1.55 8.52
C ASN A 84 2.82 -2.10 7.90
N GLY A 85 3.40 -1.41 6.93
CA GLY A 85 4.65 -1.81 6.28
C GLY A 85 4.45 -2.95 5.29
N ARG A 86 5.47 -3.80 5.14
CA ARG A 86 5.52 -4.85 4.11
C ARG A 86 4.49 -5.95 4.38
N TYR A 87 4.05 -6.60 3.30
CA TYR A 87 3.07 -7.69 3.37
C TYR A 87 3.50 -8.85 2.47
N HIS A 88 2.79 -9.05 1.35
CA HIS A 88 3.10 -10.08 0.37
C HIS A 88 4.05 -9.53 -0.68
N THR A 89 5.33 -9.76 -0.48
CA THR A 89 6.34 -9.49 -1.50
C THR A 89 6.29 -10.59 -2.57
N TRP A 90 5.94 -10.23 -3.81
CA TRP A 90 5.89 -11.16 -4.94
C TRP A 90 7.03 -10.88 -5.93
N GLY A 91 7.57 -11.96 -6.50
CA GLY A 91 8.47 -11.89 -7.63
C GLY A 91 7.69 -11.71 -8.93
N PHE A 92 8.13 -10.81 -9.79
CA PHE A 92 7.55 -10.62 -11.12
C PHE A 92 8.65 -10.31 -12.13
N ARG A 93 8.34 -10.53 -13.40
CA ARG A 93 9.20 -10.18 -14.53
C ARG A 93 8.32 -9.62 -15.64
N ARG A 94 8.87 -8.72 -16.45
CA ARG A 94 8.16 -8.25 -17.64
C ARG A 94 7.93 -9.39 -18.63
N ALA A 95 6.80 -9.35 -19.32
CA ALA A 95 6.45 -10.36 -20.31
C ALA A 95 7.39 -10.32 -21.54
N ASP A 96 7.95 -9.16 -21.84
CA ASP A 96 8.86 -8.90 -22.97
C ASP A 96 10.35 -9.02 -22.60
N ALA A 97 10.68 -9.49 -21.39
CA ALA A 97 12.07 -9.72 -20.99
C ALA A 97 12.73 -10.81 -21.85
N GLU A 98 13.89 -10.49 -22.44
CA GLU A 98 14.58 -11.32 -23.43
C GLU A 98 15.27 -12.56 -22.83
N GLY A 99 15.56 -12.55 -21.53
CA GLY A 99 16.22 -13.63 -20.81
C GLY A 99 15.33 -14.85 -20.59
N SER A 100 15.98 -15.97 -20.28
CA SER A 100 15.27 -17.19 -19.87
C SER A 100 14.61 -16.99 -18.51
N GLN A 101 13.54 -17.75 -18.18
CA GLN A 101 12.93 -17.73 -16.84
C GLN A 101 13.92 -17.98 -15.69
N GLN A 102 15.08 -18.58 -16.01
CA GLN A 102 16.14 -18.92 -15.07
C GLN A 102 17.19 -17.82 -14.89
N ASP A 103 17.07 -16.69 -15.59
CA ASP A 103 17.94 -15.53 -15.39
C ASP A 103 17.39 -14.67 -14.24
N ASP A 104 17.95 -14.88 -13.04
CA ASP A 104 17.57 -14.15 -11.83
C ASP A 104 17.70 -12.62 -11.96
N ARG A 105 18.50 -12.13 -12.93
CA ARG A 105 18.71 -10.69 -13.15
C ARG A 105 17.49 -9.95 -13.67
N GLU A 106 16.50 -10.67 -14.21
CA GLU A 106 15.27 -10.10 -14.75
C GLU A 106 14.11 -10.12 -13.75
N TRP A 107 14.29 -10.77 -12.60
CA TRP A 107 13.26 -10.86 -11.58
C TRP A 107 13.27 -9.61 -10.71
N HIS A 108 12.12 -8.95 -10.66
CA HIS A 108 11.82 -7.85 -9.76
C HIS A 108 10.98 -8.34 -8.60
N SER A 109 11.00 -7.59 -7.51
CA SER A 109 10.26 -7.91 -6.30
C SER A 109 9.50 -6.69 -5.82
N SER A 110 8.21 -6.84 -5.56
CA SER A 110 7.38 -5.76 -5.05
C SER A 110 6.33 -6.27 -4.07
N ASP A 111 5.95 -5.42 -3.13
CA ASP A 111 4.83 -5.68 -2.23
C ASP A 111 3.51 -5.53 -3.01
N VAL A 112 2.76 -6.62 -3.08
CA VAL A 112 1.46 -6.68 -3.77
C VAL A 112 0.34 -6.54 -2.74
N ARG A 113 -0.63 -5.69 -3.05
CA ARG A 113 -1.83 -5.49 -2.25
C ARG A 113 -3.05 -5.62 -3.13
N VAL A 114 -4.02 -6.38 -2.65
CA VAL A 114 -5.31 -6.52 -3.31
C VAL A 114 -6.23 -5.45 -2.73
N ILE A 115 -6.85 -4.68 -3.62
CA ILE A 115 -7.79 -3.62 -3.27
C ILE A 115 -9.18 -3.97 -3.77
N GLY A 116 -10.21 -3.35 -3.20
CA GLY A 116 -11.58 -3.48 -3.66
C GLY A 116 -12.41 -2.23 -3.35
N GLY A 117 -13.52 -2.09 -4.06
CA GLY A 117 -14.39 -0.91 -3.94
C GLY A 117 -13.67 0.38 -4.30
N ASP A 118 -13.99 1.45 -3.58
CA ASP A 118 -13.50 2.80 -3.84
C ASP A 118 -12.16 3.10 -3.13
N TYR A 119 -11.25 2.12 -3.03
CA TYR A 119 -10.04 2.23 -2.20
C TYR A 119 -9.20 3.49 -2.48
N PHE A 120 -9.03 3.85 -3.76
CA PHE A 120 -8.31 5.08 -4.14
C PHE A 120 -9.01 6.34 -3.62
N GLU A 121 -10.33 6.38 -3.63
CA GLU A 121 -11.13 7.53 -3.17
C GLU A 121 -11.10 7.62 -1.65
N ALA A 122 -11.33 6.49 -0.98
CA ALA A 122 -11.31 6.40 0.48
C ALA A 122 -9.96 6.75 1.10
N MET A 123 -8.85 6.57 0.38
CA MET A 123 -7.50 6.90 0.85
C MET A 123 -6.93 8.19 0.24
N GLY A 124 -7.71 8.92 -0.56
CA GLY A 124 -7.25 10.14 -1.23
C GLY A 124 -6.09 9.93 -2.22
N ILE A 125 -5.97 8.72 -2.80
CA ILE A 125 -4.89 8.40 -3.73
C ILE A 125 -5.21 9.00 -5.10
N GLU A 126 -4.34 9.90 -5.54
CA GLU A 126 -4.41 10.49 -6.87
C GLU A 126 -3.81 9.57 -7.94
N LEU A 127 -4.53 9.43 -9.06
CA LEU A 127 -4.05 8.68 -10.20
C LEU A 127 -3.17 9.58 -11.07
N VAL A 128 -1.89 9.23 -11.19
CA VAL A 128 -0.94 9.98 -12.03
C VAL A 128 -1.21 9.73 -13.52
N ARG A 129 -1.48 8.48 -13.91
CA ARG A 129 -1.71 8.06 -15.29
C ARG A 129 -2.61 6.83 -15.38
N GLY A 130 -3.31 6.66 -16.49
CA GLY A 130 -4.15 5.50 -16.78
C GLY A 130 -5.61 5.71 -16.40
N ARG A 131 -6.24 4.68 -15.83
CA ARG A 131 -7.62 4.73 -15.33
C ARG A 131 -7.74 4.22 -13.90
N ARG A 132 -8.81 4.64 -13.22
CA ARG A 132 -9.16 4.13 -11.89
C ARG A 132 -9.60 2.66 -11.96
N PRO A 133 -9.48 1.91 -10.84
CA PRO A 133 -10.14 0.62 -10.70
C PRO A 133 -11.63 0.71 -10.98
N ALA A 134 -12.15 -0.28 -11.70
CA ALA A 134 -13.56 -0.39 -12.03
C ALA A 134 -14.04 -1.83 -11.79
N GLU A 135 -15.35 -2.00 -11.62
CA GLU A 135 -15.94 -3.32 -11.31
C GLU A 135 -15.64 -4.38 -12.37
N ILE A 136 -15.50 -3.96 -13.64
CA ILE A 136 -15.10 -4.84 -14.76
C ILE A 136 -13.73 -5.51 -14.55
N ASP A 137 -12.87 -4.94 -13.71
CA ASP A 137 -11.53 -5.48 -13.42
C ASP A 137 -11.59 -6.70 -12.49
N LEU A 138 -12.75 -7.00 -11.90
CA LEU A 138 -12.95 -8.18 -11.05
C LEU A 138 -13.17 -9.46 -11.85
N GLU A 139 -13.78 -9.35 -13.04
CA GLU A 139 -14.19 -10.50 -13.87
C GLU A 139 -13.36 -10.62 -15.15
N GLY A 140 -12.48 -9.65 -15.43
CA GLY A 140 -11.67 -9.55 -16.64
C GLY A 140 -10.23 -10.06 -16.49
N GLU A 141 -9.37 -9.64 -17.42
CA GLU A 141 -7.93 -9.86 -17.31
C GLU A 141 -7.36 -9.14 -16.08
N PRO A 142 -6.41 -9.74 -15.33
CA PRO A 142 -5.84 -9.11 -14.15
C PRO A 142 -5.22 -7.75 -14.46
N VAL A 143 -5.76 -6.70 -13.86
CA VAL A 143 -5.23 -5.34 -13.94
C VAL A 143 -4.45 -5.02 -12.67
N VAL A 144 -3.30 -4.38 -12.82
CA VAL A 144 -2.46 -3.94 -11.70
C VAL A 144 -2.20 -2.45 -11.78
N TRP A 145 -2.23 -1.80 -10.62
CA TRP A 145 -1.78 -0.42 -10.45
C TRP A 145 -0.44 -0.43 -9.72
N VAL A 146 0.49 0.39 -10.21
CA VAL A 146 1.86 0.45 -9.69
C VAL A 146 2.17 1.86 -9.23
N ASN A 147 3.07 1.99 -8.25
CA ASN A 147 3.54 3.30 -7.82
C ASN A 147 4.56 3.89 -8.82
N PRO A 148 4.80 5.21 -8.80
CA PRO A 148 5.74 5.85 -9.73
C PRO A 148 7.15 5.25 -9.69
N ALA A 149 7.64 4.90 -8.49
CA ALA A 149 8.97 4.30 -8.34
C ALA A 149 9.13 2.97 -9.09
N LEU A 150 8.09 2.12 -9.08
CA LEU A 150 8.12 0.86 -9.83
C LEU A 150 7.92 1.09 -11.33
N ALA A 151 7.05 2.03 -11.70
CA ALA A 151 6.85 2.40 -13.10
C ALA A 151 8.16 2.91 -13.73
N GLU A 152 8.84 3.86 -13.09
CA GLU A 152 10.11 4.43 -13.58
C GLU A 152 11.25 3.40 -13.55
N GLY A 153 11.29 2.53 -12.54
CA GLY A 153 12.38 1.56 -12.39
C GLY A 153 12.29 0.35 -13.31
N VAL A 154 11.07 -0.09 -13.66
CA VAL A 154 10.85 -1.35 -14.41
C VAL A 154 10.23 -1.11 -15.78
N PHE A 155 9.41 -0.07 -15.93
CA PHE A 155 8.68 0.25 -17.15
C PHE A 155 8.99 1.67 -17.70
N PRO A 156 10.27 2.10 -17.76
CA PRO A 156 10.62 3.48 -18.15
C PRO A 156 10.21 3.81 -19.60
N ASP A 157 10.06 2.80 -20.45
CA ASP A 157 9.78 2.94 -21.88
C ASP A 157 8.29 2.78 -22.23
N ILE A 158 7.43 2.53 -21.23
CA ILE A 158 5.99 2.37 -21.42
C ILE A 158 5.30 3.63 -20.90
N ASP A 159 4.56 4.30 -21.80
CA ASP A 159 3.65 5.39 -21.43
C ASP A 159 2.40 4.83 -20.71
#